data_AF-A0A1J8PPP2-F1
#
_entry.id   AF-A0A1J8PPP2-F1
#
_cell.length_a   1.000
_cell.length_b   1.000
_cell.length_c   1.000
_cell.angle_alpha   90.00
_cell.angle_beta   90.00
_cell.angle_gamma   90.00
#
_symmetry.space_group_name_H-M   'P 1'
#
loop_
_entity.id
_entity.type
_entity.pdbx_description
1 polymer ?
#
loop_
_entity_poly.entity_id
_entity_poly.type
_entity_poly.pdbx_seq_one_letter_code
_entity_poly.pdbx_strand_id
1 'polypeptide(L)'
;IVGNVNTAVAKNETRINYLAKWIDLESETSHSGYDNTDITMWDVSHVTDASDAFYDDNLRQDIGDWDVSNVVNMSRMFKFSHFANENFSSWDVSKVVNMFEMFYSAHDVNQNFGSWDISSLTNADHMFLKNEDMNVTNMDNTLRGWAKLDAAAGETTIQNDVEWGITNYTDATARQYLINTYNWTINDGTFDGSKTIQGTAISDTFATTSTKTTLHGLGGNDTLIGGTTDDILVGGAGNDTLIGEGGRDTFDYGFENAGNDLIGDFTVGDINTNADADIVDLKDLLIGYESTSNLSDFITATADGASTKLTIDHDGAGELNSPVTIILGNIAYRANLLDDMIANGNLVLGTVKPILTITGSGGRHAFNKIITFNFNETIGYGSFTVDDIDIVNGTIDLGSFTRVSATQYTIKVTPSLGGMHNNVAITVAANTFTDSAGNANTVITKNATRLFNLGEHVGADTDLTNWDVSHVSSTFAAFYEAYNFNQNIDKWDVSNMINAESMFYGATTFNQDIGSWDVGRMTNTKNMFSGTVSFNQDIDSWDVSKLTTAKWMFYEATAFNQNLGSWDISSLT
;
A
#
# COMPACT_ATOMS: atom_id res chain seq x y z
N ILE A 1 22.03 -33.80 -31.83
CA ILE A 1 22.40 -32.66 -32.69
C ILE A 1 21.39 -31.57 -32.38
N VAL A 2 21.92 -30.44 -31.89
CA VAL A 2 21.22 -29.27 -31.35
C VAL A 2 20.15 -28.76 -32.31
N GLY A 3 18.93 -28.55 -31.80
CA GLY A 3 17.78 -28.08 -32.59
C GLY A 3 17.01 -26.98 -31.88
N ASN A 4 17.51 -25.75 -32.03
CA ASN A 4 16.80 -24.46 -31.96
C ASN A 4 15.89 -24.15 -30.77
N VAL A 5 16.50 -23.65 -29.68
CA VAL A 5 15.82 -22.91 -28.60
C VAL A 5 16.07 -21.39 -28.72
N ASN A 6 16.71 -20.90 -29.79
CA ASN A 6 17.28 -19.54 -29.83
C ASN A 6 16.69 -18.56 -30.86
N THR A 7 15.41 -18.68 -31.24
CA THR A 7 14.77 -17.69 -32.15
C THR A 7 13.56 -16.96 -31.58
N ALA A 8 13.14 -17.25 -30.34
CA ALA A 8 12.12 -16.46 -29.63
C ALA A 8 12.72 -15.34 -28.75
N VAL A 9 13.98 -15.48 -28.33
CA VAL A 9 14.66 -14.53 -27.43
C VAL A 9 15.06 -13.22 -28.14
N ALA A 10 15.21 -13.22 -29.46
CA ALA A 10 15.64 -12.05 -30.24
C ALA A 10 14.49 -11.13 -30.72
N LYS A 11 13.25 -11.31 -30.23
CA LYS A 11 12.10 -10.45 -30.56
C LYS A 11 11.64 -9.56 -29.39
N ASN A 12 12.43 -9.46 -28.33
CA ASN A 12 12.13 -8.68 -27.13
C ASN A 12 12.69 -7.24 -27.13
N GLU A 13 13.25 -6.76 -28.25
CA GLU A 13 13.97 -5.47 -28.29
C GLU A 13 13.12 -4.23 -28.64
N THR A 14 11.79 -4.31 -28.80
CA THR A 14 10.99 -3.10 -29.18
C THR A 14 9.47 -3.19 -28.94
N ARG A 15 8.98 -4.03 -28.01
CA ARG A 15 7.60 -4.55 -28.13
C ARG A 15 6.52 -4.12 -27.13
N ILE A 16 6.74 -3.24 -26.16
CA ILE A 16 5.56 -2.74 -25.39
C ILE A 16 4.72 -1.73 -26.20
N ASN A 17 5.35 -0.78 -26.91
CA ASN A 17 4.63 0.09 -27.87
C ASN A 17 3.99 -0.67 -29.06
N TYR A 18 4.32 -1.95 -29.26
CA TYR A 18 3.69 -2.83 -30.25
C TYR A 18 2.77 -3.89 -29.63
N LEU A 19 2.71 -4.04 -28.30
CA LEU A 19 1.89 -5.04 -27.61
C LEU A 19 0.43 -4.64 -27.61
N ALA A 20 0.12 -3.36 -27.34
CA ALA A 20 -1.21 -2.79 -27.56
C ALA A 20 -1.67 -2.98 -29.02
N LYS A 21 -0.74 -2.89 -29.99
CA LYS A 21 -1.02 -3.10 -31.42
C LYS A 21 -1.05 -4.58 -31.85
N TRP A 22 -0.55 -5.50 -31.04
CA TRP A 22 -0.57 -6.94 -31.30
C TRP A 22 -1.86 -7.56 -30.77
N ILE A 23 -2.31 -7.13 -29.58
CA ILE A 23 -3.65 -7.41 -29.04
C ILE A 23 -4.72 -6.91 -30.03
N ASP A 24 -4.49 -5.74 -30.65
CA ASP A 24 -5.45 -5.16 -31.61
C ASP A 24 -5.35 -5.73 -33.05
N LEU A 25 -4.33 -6.52 -33.39
CA LEU A 25 -4.21 -7.13 -34.73
C LEU A 25 -4.94 -8.48 -34.86
N GLU A 26 -5.36 -9.09 -33.76
CA GLU A 26 -6.32 -10.21 -33.76
C GLU A 26 -7.77 -9.74 -33.55
N SER A 27 -7.99 -8.43 -33.25
CA SER A 27 -9.33 -7.84 -32.99
C SER A 27 -10.10 -7.45 -34.27
N GLU A 28 -9.51 -7.55 -35.47
CA GLU A 28 -10.22 -7.26 -36.73
C GLU A 28 -11.40 -8.20 -37.02
N THR A 29 -11.64 -9.20 -36.18
CA THR A 29 -12.91 -9.93 -36.16
C THR A 29 -13.53 -9.96 -34.76
N SER A 30 -14.41 -8.97 -34.52
CA SER A 30 -15.45 -8.88 -33.49
C SER A 30 -15.14 -8.07 -32.22
N HIS A 31 -15.91 -7.00 -32.03
CA HIS A 31 -16.00 -6.10 -30.87
C HIS A 31 -16.61 -6.78 -29.62
N SER A 32 -16.17 -7.98 -29.27
CA SER A 32 -16.46 -8.62 -27.98
C SER A 32 -15.62 -9.89 -27.86
N GLY A 33 -14.46 -9.86 -27.22
CA GLY A 33 -13.64 -11.06 -27.13
C GLY A 33 -12.41 -10.87 -26.28
N TYR A 34 -12.53 -11.22 -25.01
CA TYR A 34 -11.48 -11.46 -24.03
C TYR A 34 -10.23 -12.08 -24.68
N ASP A 35 -9.13 -11.34 -24.76
CA ASP A 35 -7.80 -11.93 -24.96
C ASP A 35 -7.36 -12.51 -23.62
N ASN A 36 -7.43 -13.85 -23.50
CA ASN A 36 -7.15 -14.58 -22.27
C ASN A 36 -5.68 -15.04 -22.20
N THR A 37 -4.78 -14.37 -22.93
CA THR A 37 -3.34 -14.67 -22.89
C THR A 37 -2.80 -14.40 -21.49
N ASP A 38 -2.30 -15.44 -20.79
CA ASP A 38 -1.69 -15.29 -19.47
C ASP A 38 -0.37 -14.48 -19.56
N ILE A 39 -0.41 -13.24 -19.07
CA ILE A 39 0.70 -12.27 -19.05
C ILE A 39 1.37 -12.18 -17.67
N THR A 40 0.82 -12.84 -16.65
CA THR A 40 1.41 -12.88 -15.30
C THR A 40 2.85 -13.43 -15.32
N MET A 41 3.18 -14.19 -16.38
CA MET A 41 4.46 -14.85 -16.60
C MET A 41 5.45 -14.07 -17.47
N TRP A 42 5.13 -12.84 -17.90
CA TRP A 42 6.00 -12.07 -18.79
C TRP A 42 7.20 -11.48 -18.05
N ASP A 43 8.39 -11.65 -18.63
CA ASP A 43 9.59 -10.94 -18.18
C ASP A 43 9.60 -9.53 -18.77
N VAL A 44 9.32 -8.54 -17.91
CA VAL A 44 9.29 -7.12 -18.24
C VAL A 44 10.50 -6.34 -17.68
N SER A 45 11.49 -7.03 -17.10
CA SER A 45 12.67 -6.40 -16.49
C SER A 45 13.49 -5.54 -17.46
N HIS A 46 13.34 -5.76 -18.77
CA HIS A 46 14.01 -4.98 -19.82
C HIS A 46 13.18 -3.80 -20.35
N VAL A 47 11.94 -3.64 -19.88
CA VAL A 47 11.03 -2.61 -20.36
C VAL A 47 11.45 -1.26 -19.81
N THR A 48 11.58 -0.29 -20.70
CA THR A 48 11.85 1.12 -20.35
C THR A 48 10.65 2.04 -20.60
N ASP A 49 9.68 1.58 -21.39
CA ASP A 49 8.50 2.35 -21.78
C ASP A 49 7.29 1.42 -21.71
N ALA A 50 6.44 1.67 -20.72
CA ALA A 50 5.17 0.99 -20.48
C ALA A 50 3.97 1.90 -20.82
N SER A 51 4.19 3.00 -21.56
CA SER A 51 3.09 3.88 -21.92
C SER A 51 2.02 3.19 -22.77
N ASP A 52 0.77 3.57 -22.52
CA ASP A 52 -0.43 3.01 -23.13
C ASP A 52 -0.61 1.48 -22.98
N ALA A 53 0.26 0.80 -22.22
CA ALA A 53 0.14 -0.62 -21.97
C ALA A 53 -1.04 -0.88 -21.04
N PHE A 54 -2.07 -1.60 -21.51
CA PHE A 54 -3.35 -1.81 -20.83
C PHE A 54 -4.38 -0.68 -20.94
N TYR A 55 -4.18 0.26 -21.87
CA TYR A 55 -5.19 1.28 -22.17
C TYR A 55 -6.55 0.63 -22.51
N ASP A 56 -7.61 1.05 -21.82
CA ASP A 56 -8.99 0.55 -21.98
C ASP A 56 -9.08 -0.99 -21.88
N ASP A 57 -8.22 -1.57 -21.04
CA ASP A 57 -8.14 -3.02 -20.86
C ASP A 57 -8.85 -3.48 -19.57
N ASN A 58 -9.43 -4.67 -19.63
CA ASN A 58 -10.00 -5.34 -18.47
C ASN A 58 -8.94 -6.29 -17.89
N LEU A 59 -7.92 -5.70 -17.25
CA LEU A 59 -6.81 -6.45 -16.69
C LEU A 59 -7.31 -7.32 -15.53
N ARG A 60 -7.47 -8.60 -15.83
CA ARG A 60 -7.90 -9.66 -14.90
C ARG A 60 -6.73 -10.50 -14.41
N GLN A 61 -5.51 -9.98 -14.50
CA GLN A 61 -4.30 -10.77 -14.29
C GLN A 61 -3.37 -10.07 -13.32
N ASP A 62 -2.74 -10.88 -12.46
CA ASP A 62 -1.80 -10.36 -11.47
C ASP A 62 -0.46 -9.98 -12.09
N ILE A 63 -0.17 -8.69 -12.07
CA ILE A 63 1.09 -8.12 -12.53
C ILE A 63 1.85 -7.39 -11.41
N GLY A 64 1.42 -7.51 -10.15
CA GLY A 64 2.10 -6.89 -9.00
C GLY A 64 3.53 -7.39 -8.79
N ASP A 65 3.83 -8.60 -9.27
CA ASP A 65 5.15 -9.24 -9.24
C ASP A 65 6.05 -8.84 -10.44
N TRP A 66 5.60 -7.95 -11.33
CA TRP A 66 6.43 -7.48 -12.45
C TRP A 66 7.63 -6.65 -11.98
N ASP A 67 8.81 -6.92 -12.54
CA ASP A 67 9.99 -6.07 -12.37
C ASP A 67 9.91 -4.85 -13.29
N VAL A 68 9.44 -3.74 -12.74
CA VAL A 68 9.33 -2.44 -13.44
C VAL A 68 10.50 -1.49 -13.15
N SER A 69 11.56 -1.97 -12.51
CA SER A 69 12.69 -1.13 -12.04
C SER A 69 13.45 -0.41 -13.16
N ASN A 70 13.26 -0.79 -14.43
CA ASN A 70 13.85 -0.14 -15.59
C ASN A 70 12.87 0.74 -16.37
N VAL A 71 11.59 0.78 -15.99
CA VAL A 71 10.56 1.58 -16.64
C VAL A 71 10.79 3.07 -16.33
N VAL A 72 10.77 3.88 -17.38
CA VAL A 72 10.94 5.34 -17.33
C VAL A 72 9.62 6.06 -17.65
N ASN A 73 8.73 5.45 -18.43
CA ASN A 73 7.47 6.04 -18.86
C ASN A 73 6.32 5.07 -18.60
N MET A 74 5.34 5.47 -17.80
CA MET A 74 4.09 4.76 -17.50
C MET A 74 2.86 5.58 -17.93
N SER A 75 3.03 6.56 -18.81
CA SER A 75 1.93 7.43 -19.20
C SER A 75 0.78 6.65 -19.85
N ARG A 76 -0.45 6.90 -19.38
CA ARG A 76 -1.69 6.24 -19.82
C ARG A 76 -1.67 4.72 -19.79
N MET A 77 -0.75 4.09 -19.06
CA MET A 77 -0.66 2.64 -18.94
C MET A 77 -2.04 2.07 -18.57
N PHE A 78 -2.64 2.59 -17.50
CA PHE A 78 -3.90 2.09 -16.97
C PHE A 78 -5.10 2.99 -17.23
N LYS A 79 -5.04 3.79 -18.29
CA LYS A 79 -6.11 4.72 -18.63
C LYS A 79 -7.35 3.96 -19.09
N PHE A 80 -8.50 4.24 -18.48
CA PHE A 80 -9.79 3.54 -18.68
C PHE A 80 -9.79 2.05 -18.31
N SER A 81 -8.75 1.55 -17.64
CA SER A 81 -8.64 0.12 -17.34
C SER A 81 -9.49 -0.28 -16.13
N HIS A 82 -9.86 -1.56 -16.07
CA HIS A 82 -10.51 -2.18 -14.91
C HIS A 82 -9.58 -3.24 -14.31
N PHE A 83 -9.31 -3.15 -13.00
CA PHE A 83 -8.44 -4.11 -12.28
C PHE A 83 -9.25 -5.11 -11.46
N ALA A 84 -8.84 -6.37 -11.45
CA ALA A 84 -9.43 -7.38 -10.56
C ALA A 84 -8.61 -7.56 -9.28
N ASN A 85 -8.59 -6.54 -8.40
CA ASN A 85 -7.84 -6.53 -7.13
C ASN A 85 -6.32 -6.68 -7.30
N GLU A 86 -5.71 -5.75 -8.02
CA GLU A 86 -4.25 -5.69 -8.20
C GLU A 86 -3.57 -4.82 -7.14
N ASN A 87 -2.35 -5.18 -6.73
CA ASN A 87 -1.53 -4.39 -5.81
C ASN A 87 -0.21 -4.01 -6.48
N PHE A 88 0.06 -2.70 -6.56
CA PHE A 88 1.26 -2.13 -7.20
C PHE A 88 2.19 -1.43 -6.20
N SER A 89 1.90 -1.50 -4.88
CA SER A 89 2.69 -0.82 -3.85
C SER A 89 4.14 -1.31 -3.77
N SER A 90 4.42 -2.48 -4.32
CA SER A 90 5.74 -3.14 -4.38
C SER A 90 6.62 -2.71 -5.54
N TRP A 91 6.08 -1.96 -6.50
CA TRP A 91 6.80 -1.59 -7.71
C TRP A 91 7.93 -0.59 -7.40
N ASP A 92 9.13 -0.90 -7.90
CA ASP A 92 10.23 0.05 -7.93
C ASP A 92 10.01 1.04 -9.08
N VAL A 93 9.48 2.20 -8.74
CA VAL A 93 9.22 3.30 -9.69
C VAL A 93 10.27 4.41 -9.63
N SER A 94 11.42 4.17 -8.98
CA SER A 94 12.49 5.16 -8.76
C SER A 94 13.01 5.81 -10.05
N LYS A 95 12.88 5.14 -11.20
CA LYS A 95 13.28 5.63 -12.53
C LYS A 95 12.14 6.21 -13.36
N VAL A 96 10.89 6.13 -12.90
CA VAL A 96 9.72 6.58 -13.66
C VAL A 96 9.67 8.09 -13.67
N VAL A 97 9.76 8.67 -14.86
CA VAL A 97 9.77 10.13 -15.09
C VAL A 97 8.37 10.65 -15.43
N ASN A 98 7.52 9.80 -16.01
CA ASN A 98 6.22 10.19 -16.55
C ASN A 98 5.11 9.18 -16.19
N MET A 99 4.11 9.64 -15.45
CA MET A 99 2.87 8.95 -15.07
C MET A 99 1.62 9.70 -15.56
N PHE A 100 1.77 10.55 -16.59
CA PHE A 100 0.66 11.31 -17.19
C PHE A 100 -0.56 10.41 -17.46
N GLU A 101 -1.71 10.77 -16.89
CA GLU A 101 -2.98 10.04 -17.02
C GLU A 101 -2.89 8.53 -16.70
N MET A 102 -1.91 8.09 -15.91
CA MET A 102 -1.65 6.65 -15.70
C MET A 102 -2.91 5.91 -15.25
N PHE A 103 -3.69 6.45 -14.31
CA PHE A 103 -4.94 5.86 -13.81
C PHE A 103 -6.18 6.70 -14.15
N TYR A 104 -6.13 7.47 -15.25
CA TYR A 104 -7.26 8.29 -15.67
C TYR A 104 -8.49 7.41 -15.89
N SER A 105 -9.59 7.70 -15.17
CA SER A 105 -10.84 6.93 -15.24
C SER A 105 -10.65 5.42 -15.08
N ALA A 106 -9.59 5.01 -14.37
CA ALA A 106 -9.37 3.62 -14.02
C ALA A 106 -10.28 3.20 -12.86
N HIS A 107 -10.70 1.93 -12.87
CA HIS A 107 -11.56 1.36 -11.84
C HIS A 107 -10.80 0.35 -10.97
N ASP A 108 -11.19 0.24 -9.70
CA ASP A 108 -10.61 -0.65 -8.69
C ASP A 108 -9.16 -0.29 -8.27
N VAL A 109 -8.77 0.99 -8.43
CA VAL A 109 -7.49 1.53 -7.95
C VAL A 109 -7.71 2.29 -6.64
N ASN A 110 -7.50 1.61 -5.52
CA ASN A 110 -7.64 2.20 -4.18
C ASN A 110 -6.52 1.71 -3.25
N GLN A 111 -5.32 2.28 -3.41
CA GLN A 111 -4.10 1.85 -2.72
C GLN A 111 -3.30 3.05 -2.21
N ASN A 112 -2.49 2.84 -1.19
CA ASN A 112 -1.52 3.82 -0.74
C ASN A 112 -0.26 3.76 -1.61
N PHE A 113 0.08 4.86 -2.29
CA PHE A 113 1.28 5.00 -3.12
C PHE A 113 2.36 5.88 -2.46
N GLY A 114 2.17 6.26 -1.20
CA GLY A 114 3.07 7.18 -0.48
C GLY A 114 4.48 6.65 -0.26
N SER A 115 4.72 5.34 -0.43
CA SER A 115 6.05 4.73 -0.33
C SER A 115 6.78 4.58 -1.66
N TRP A 116 6.18 5.04 -2.77
CA TRP A 116 6.84 5.03 -4.07
C TRP A 116 7.97 6.06 -4.09
N ASP A 117 9.16 5.63 -4.49
CA ASP A 117 10.28 6.54 -4.76
C ASP A 117 9.96 7.37 -6.00
N ILE A 118 9.64 8.65 -5.80
CA ILE A 118 9.32 9.60 -6.87
C ILE A 118 10.51 10.48 -7.26
N SER A 119 11.74 10.09 -6.90
CA SER A 119 12.95 10.88 -7.15
C SER A 119 13.15 11.29 -8.61
N SER A 120 12.59 10.54 -9.57
CA SER A 120 12.69 10.83 -11.00
C SER A 120 11.45 11.49 -11.60
N LEU A 121 10.34 11.61 -10.86
CA LEU A 121 9.04 12.00 -11.39
C LEU A 121 9.04 13.47 -11.81
N THR A 122 8.61 13.75 -13.04
CA THR A 122 8.47 15.13 -13.56
C THR A 122 7.06 15.44 -14.04
N ASN A 123 6.24 14.42 -14.29
CA ASN A 123 4.88 14.58 -14.78
C ASN A 123 3.98 13.43 -14.31
N ALA A 124 2.96 13.75 -13.53
CA ALA A 124 1.85 12.89 -13.15
C ALA A 124 0.50 13.62 -13.37
N ASP A 125 0.46 14.52 -14.35
CA ASP A 125 -0.73 15.32 -14.65
C ASP A 125 -1.91 14.39 -14.99
N HIS A 126 -3.07 14.73 -14.44
CA HIS A 126 -4.31 13.94 -14.53
C HIS A 126 -4.19 12.45 -14.14
N MET A 127 -3.16 12.05 -13.38
CA MET A 127 -2.91 10.64 -13.01
C MET A 127 -4.15 9.95 -12.43
N PHE A 128 -4.88 10.61 -11.52
CA PHE A 128 -6.11 10.07 -10.92
C PHE A 128 -7.38 10.81 -11.34
N LEU A 129 -7.35 11.60 -12.41
CA LEU A 129 -8.55 12.32 -12.86
C LEU A 129 -9.67 11.31 -13.21
N LYS A 130 -10.86 11.53 -12.65
CA LYS A 130 -12.05 10.67 -12.76
C LYS A 130 -11.88 9.26 -12.20
N ASN A 131 -10.87 9.03 -11.36
CA ASN A 131 -10.85 7.83 -10.53
C ASN A 131 -11.89 7.97 -9.41
N GLU A 132 -12.86 7.06 -9.34
CA GLU A 132 -13.96 7.11 -8.36
C GLU A 132 -13.72 6.21 -7.14
N ASP A 133 -12.71 5.33 -7.20
CA ASP A 133 -12.50 4.26 -6.21
C ASP A 133 -11.44 4.62 -5.15
N MET A 134 -10.49 5.50 -5.47
CA MET A 134 -9.45 5.97 -4.55
C MET A 134 -10.06 6.77 -3.40
N ASN A 135 -9.96 6.25 -2.17
CA ASN A 135 -10.52 6.91 -0.99
C ASN A 135 -9.59 8.00 -0.42
N VAL A 136 -10.16 8.89 0.40
CA VAL A 136 -9.43 10.02 1.00
C VAL A 136 -8.26 9.58 1.87
N THR A 137 -8.38 8.47 2.61
CA THR A 137 -7.30 7.97 3.48
C THR A 137 -6.07 7.54 2.69
N ASN A 138 -6.25 6.81 1.59
CA ASN A 138 -5.15 6.39 0.73
C ASN A 138 -4.57 7.58 -0.04
N MET A 139 -5.40 8.55 -0.44
CA MET A 139 -4.93 9.79 -1.07
C MET A 139 -4.12 10.64 -0.10
N ASP A 140 -4.57 10.81 1.13
CA ASP A 140 -3.84 11.55 2.17
C ASP A 140 -2.51 10.88 2.53
N ASN A 141 -2.48 9.55 2.63
CA ASN A 141 -1.24 8.80 2.82
C ASN A 141 -0.28 8.97 1.63
N THR A 142 -0.81 9.02 0.40
CA THR A 142 -0.01 9.26 -0.81
C THR A 142 0.54 10.69 -0.82
N LEU A 143 -0.29 11.69 -0.51
CA LEU A 143 0.10 13.10 -0.39
C LEU A 143 1.19 13.30 0.66
N ARG A 144 1.01 12.75 1.87
CA ARG A 144 2.02 12.83 2.93
C ARG A 144 3.30 12.12 2.56
N GLY A 145 3.20 10.92 1.99
CA GLY A 145 4.36 10.17 1.54
C GLY A 145 5.17 10.94 0.51
N TRP A 146 4.54 11.48 -0.53
CA TRP A 146 5.23 12.24 -1.57
C TRP A 146 5.71 13.63 -1.12
N ALA A 147 5.12 14.17 -0.04
CA ALA A 147 5.55 15.42 0.59
C ALA A 147 6.71 15.22 1.58
N LYS A 148 7.09 13.96 1.89
CA LYS A 148 8.15 13.59 2.82
C LYS A 148 9.29 12.95 2.05
N LEU A 149 10.51 13.47 2.18
CA LEU A 149 11.69 12.83 1.62
C LEU A 149 12.08 11.60 2.45
N ASP A 150 11.87 10.40 1.91
CA ASP A 150 12.25 9.14 2.55
C ASP A 150 13.67 8.71 2.15
N ALA A 151 14.66 9.48 2.63
CA ALA A 151 16.07 9.20 2.37
C ALA A 151 16.53 7.82 2.89
N ALA A 152 15.84 7.26 3.88
CA ALA A 152 16.12 5.94 4.42
C ALA A 152 15.68 4.83 3.47
N ALA A 153 14.53 4.99 2.80
CA ALA A 153 14.05 4.09 1.76
C ALA A 153 14.83 4.22 0.43
N GLY A 154 15.75 5.19 0.32
CA GLY A 154 16.58 5.42 -0.85
C GLY A 154 16.08 6.54 -1.77
N GLU A 155 14.99 7.22 -1.41
CA GLU A 155 14.53 8.40 -2.13
C GLU A 155 15.58 9.52 -1.99
N THR A 156 15.94 10.12 -3.12
CA THR A 156 17.07 11.06 -3.17
C THR A 156 16.65 12.52 -3.22
N THR A 157 15.41 12.79 -3.65
CA THR A 157 14.88 14.14 -3.77
C THR A 157 13.38 14.14 -4.00
N ILE A 158 12.68 15.15 -3.52
CA ILE A 158 11.38 15.54 -4.06
C ILE A 158 11.64 16.48 -5.25
N GLN A 159 11.09 16.17 -6.42
CA GLN A 159 11.33 16.96 -7.63
C GLN A 159 10.62 18.32 -7.57
N ASN A 160 11.16 19.32 -8.25
CA ASN A 160 10.47 20.61 -8.43
C ASN A 160 9.63 20.59 -9.71
N ASP A 161 8.65 21.49 -9.78
CA ASP A 161 7.86 21.76 -11.00
C ASP A 161 7.06 20.54 -11.52
N VAL A 162 6.65 19.62 -10.63
CA VAL A 162 5.84 18.45 -10.99
C VAL A 162 4.37 18.84 -11.11
N GLU A 163 3.73 18.41 -12.20
CA GLU A 163 2.28 18.47 -12.35
C GLU A 163 1.66 17.15 -11.87
N TRP A 164 0.59 17.21 -11.06
CA TRP A 164 -0.05 16.02 -10.51
C TRP A 164 -1.58 16.15 -10.43
N GLY A 165 -2.30 15.17 -10.99
CA GLY A 165 -3.76 15.08 -10.85
C GLY A 165 -4.17 14.12 -9.74
N ILE A 166 -4.87 14.62 -8.72
CA ILE A 166 -5.29 13.86 -7.52
C ILE A 166 -6.80 13.64 -7.45
N THR A 167 -7.24 12.83 -6.49
CA THR A 167 -8.65 12.69 -6.08
C THR A 167 -8.96 13.50 -4.83
N ASN A 168 -10.12 13.29 -4.22
CA ASN A 168 -10.50 13.97 -2.99
C ASN A 168 -9.52 13.65 -1.85
N TYR A 169 -9.26 14.65 -1.02
CA TYR A 169 -8.25 14.61 0.04
C TYR A 169 -8.74 15.36 1.26
N THR A 170 -8.16 15.07 2.43
CA THR A 170 -8.31 15.89 3.63
C THR A 170 -7.01 16.51 4.09
N ASP A 171 -5.85 16.02 3.61
CA ASP A 171 -4.55 16.55 3.98
C ASP A 171 -4.16 17.81 3.21
N ALA A 172 -4.69 18.95 3.66
CA ALA A 172 -4.45 20.21 3.00
C ALA A 172 -3.00 20.72 3.18
N THR A 173 -2.36 20.43 4.31
CA THR A 173 -0.99 20.90 4.58
C THR A 173 0.04 20.18 3.71
N ALA A 174 -0.03 18.86 3.56
CA ALA A 174 0.89 18.10 2.67
C ALA A 174 0.79 18.59 1.22
N ARG A 175 -0.44 18.74 0.72
CA ARG A 175 -0.71 19.31 -0.60
C ARG A 175 -0.11 20.71 -0.74
N GLN A 176 -0.32 21.58 0.23
CA GLN A 176 0.14 22.96 0.18
C GLN A 176 1.66 23.08 0.30
N TYR A 177 2.31 22.18 1.04
CA TYR A 177 3.76 22.08 1.13
C TYR A 177 4.40 21.76 -0.21
N LEU A 178 3.89 20.75 -0.93
CA LEU A 178 4.34 20.42 -2.30
C LEU A 178 4.23 21.62 -3.25
N ILE A 179 3.11 22.35 -3.19
CA ILE A 179 2.88 23.54 -4.02
C ILE A 179 3.86 24.67 -3.68
N ASN A 180 4.04 25.00 -2.40
CA ASN A 180 4.80 26.18 -2.00
C ASN A 180 6.31 25.96 -1.99
N THR A 181 6.75 24.78 -1.58
CA THR A 181 8.17 24.45 -1.38
C THR A 181 8.81 23.94 -2.66
N TYR A 182 8.10 23.10 -3.41
CA TYR A 182 8.61 22.42 -4.60
C TYR A 182 7.99 22.94 -5.91
N ASN A 183 7.14 23.97 -5.85
CA ASN A 183 6.46 24.56 -7.01
C ASN A 183 5.61 23.55 -7.81
N TRP A 184 4.98 22.58 -7.12
CA TRP A 184 4.10 21.62 -7.78
C TRP A 184 2.80 22.27 -8.24
N THR A 185 2.24 21.76 -9.34
CA THR A 185 0.89 22.08 -9.79
C THR A 185 -0.03 20.90 -9.53
N ILE A 186 -0.87 20.99 -8.50
CA ILE A 186 -1.78 19.90 -8.08
C ILE A 186 -3.23 20.22 -8.46
N ASN A 187 -3.80 19.42 -9.37
CA ASN A 187 -5.11 19.64 -10.00
C ASN A 187 -6.17 18.58 -9.59
N ASP A 188 -7.42 18.82 -10.04
CA ASP A 188 -8.60 17.93 -9.98
C ASP A 188 -9.28 17.71 -8.62
N GLY A 189 -8.56 17.18 -7.63
CA GLY A 189 -9.13 16.74 -6.35
C GLY A 189 -9.87 17.83 -5.56
N THR A 190 -10.90 17.43 -4.82
CA THR A 190 -11.66 18.33 -3.95
C THR A 190 -11.35 18.05 -2.48
N PHE A 191 -11.10 19.11 -1.70
CA PHE A 191 -10.94 19.00 -0.25
C PHE A 191 -12.25 18.55 0.41
N ASP A 192 -12.21 17.44 1.16
CA ASP A 192 -13.34 16.92 1.92
C ASP A 192 -13.39 17.55 3.32
N GLY A 193 -14.11 18.67 3.43
CA GLY A 193 -14.31 19.38 4.69
C GLY A 193 -15.39 18.80 5.61
N SER A 194 -15.81 17.54 5.45
CA SER A 194 -16.86 16.94 6.30
C SER A 194 -16.42 16.77 7.76
N LYS A 195 -15.11 16.62 8.00
CA LYS A 195 -14.48 16.50 9.33
C LYS A 195 -13.15 17.26 9.47
N THR A 196 -12.77 18.03 8.47
CA THR A 196 -11.52 18.79 8.47
C THR A 196 -11.78 20.23 8.07
N ILE A 197 -10.94 21.13 8.58
CA ILE A 197 -10.98 22.56 8.28
C ILE A 197 -9.63 22.91 7.67
N GLN A 198 -9.65 23.63 6.56
CA GLN A 198 -8.44 24.22 5.98
C GLN A 198 -8.55 25.74 5.98
N GLY A 199 -7.44 26.39 6.32
CA GLY A 199 -7.23 27.82 6.19
C GLY A 199 -6.85 28.22 4.78
N THR A 200 -6.06 29.27 4.71
CA THR A 200 -5.68 29.97 3.49
C THR A 200 -4.18 30.26 3.52
N ALA A 201 -3.68 31.04 2.57
CA ALA A 201 -2.26 31.47 2.57
C ALA A 201 -2.01 32.71 3.45
N ILE A 202 -3.00 33.13 4.23
CA ILE A 202 -2.92 34.27 5.16
C ILE A 202 -3.43 33.84 6.53
N SER A 203 -3.10 34.62 7.56
CA SER A 203 -3.57 34.42 8.93
C SER A 203 -5.07 34.16 9.04
N ASP A 204 -5.40 33.01 9.62
CA ASP A 204 -6.73 32.54 9.92
C ASP A 204 -6.94 32.34 11.43
N THR A 205 -8.20 32.22 11.84
CA THR A 205 -8.58 31.88 13.22
C THR A 205 -9.74 30.91 13.20
N PHE A 206 -9.50 29.68 13.66
CA PHE A 206 -10.49 28.60 13.68
C PHE A 206 -10.70 28.07 15.09
N ALA A 207 -11.92 27.62 15.37
CA ALA A 207 -12.30 26.96 16.62
C ALA A 207 -13.31 25.83 16.35
N THR A 208 -13.17 24.69 17.02
CA THR A 208 -14.09 23.54 16.89
C THR A 208 -14.86 23.30 18.20
N THR A 209 -15.80 22.33 18.24
CA THR A 209 -16.71 22.19 19.40
C THR A 209 -17.02 20.78 19.90
N SER A 210 -17.03 19.70 19.10
CA SER A 210 -17.43 18.37 19.61
C SER A 210 -17.16 17.11 18.76
N THR A 211 -16.63 17.24 17.54
CA THR A 211 -16.21 16.10 16.71
C THR A 211 -14.71 16.19 16.53
N LYS A 212 -13.97 15.08 16.61
CA LYS A 212 -12.55 15.04 16.21
C LYS A 212 -12.39 15.74 14.87
N THR A 213 -11.72 16.89 14.88
CA THR A 213 -11.53 17.74 13.71
C THR A 213 -10.04 17.87 13.45
N THR A 214 -9.64 17.71 12.19
CA THR A 214 -8.29 18.13 11.79
C THR A 214 -8.35 19.58 11.33
N LEU A 215 -7.56 20.45 11.94
CA LEU A 215 -7.42 21.86 11.54
C LEU A 215 -6.08 22.05 10.83
N HIS A 216 -6.13 22.52 9.59
CA HIS A 216 -4.97 22.91 8.81
C HIS A 216 -4.95 24.44 8.68
N GLY A 217 -3.97 25.13 9.26
CA GLY A 217 -3.82 26.59 9.10
C GLY A 217 -3.35 26.98 7.69
N LEU A 218 -2.47 26.15 7.13
CA LEU A 218 -1.82 26.27 5.82
C LEU A 218 -0.72 27.32 5.76
N GLY A 219 -1.03 28.61 5.65
CA GLY A 219 -0.02 29.64 5.52
C GLY A 219 -0.45 30.94 6.20
N GLY A 220 0.51 31.66 6.76
CA GLY A 220 0.21 32.82 7.60
C GLY A 220 0.37 32.49 9.06
N ASN A 221 0.12 33.45 9.94
CA ASN A 221 0.22 33.23 11.39
C ASN A 221 -1.18 32.92 11.91
N ASP A 222 -1.46 31.65 12.13
CA ASP A 222 -2.80 31.15 12.39
C ASP A 222 -3.07 31.01 13.89
N THR A 223 -4.35 30.99 14.24
CA THR A 223 -4.81 30.59 15.58
C THR A 223 -5.79 29.44 15.44
N LEU A 224 -5.35 28.25 15.80
CA LEU A 224 -6.13 27.01 15.69
C LEU A 224 -6.53 26.56 17.08
N ILE A 225 -7.83 26.43 17.31
CA ILE A 225 -8.41 26.05 18.60
C ILE A 225 -9.22 24.76 18.41
N GLY A 226 -8.82 23.71 19.10
CA GLY A 226 -9.53 22.44 19.20
C GLY A 226 -10.82 22.56 20.01
N GLY A 227 -11.39 21.41 20.32
CA GLY A 227 -12.65 21.22 21.03
C GLY A 227 -12.43 20.48 22.34
N THR A 228 -13.40 19.63 22.71
CA THR A 228 -13.33 18.84 23.96
C THR A 228 -13.02 17.37 23.69
N THR A 229 -12.52 17.08 22.49
CA THR A 229 -12.25 15.75 21.97
C THR A 229 -10.87 15.75 21.33
N ASP A 230 -10.24 14.58 21.24
CA ASP A 230 -8.95 14.41 20.57
C ASP A 230 -8.93 15.01 19.14
N ASP A 231 -8.27 16.16 18.98
CA ASP A 231 -8.15 16.88 17.73
C ASP A 231 -6.74 16.76 17.12
N ILE A 232 -6.62 17.13 15.85
CA ILE A 232 -5.33 17.21 15.16
C ILE A 232 -5.15 18.65 14.67
N LEU A 233 -4.12 19.32 15.15
CA LEU A 233 -3.81 20.70 14.79
C LEU A 233 -2.51 20.72 13.98
N VAL A 234 -2.61 21.23 12.76
CA VAL A 234 -1.50 21.39 11.82
C VAL A 234 -1.40 22.88 11.47
N GLY A 235 -0.47 23.60 12.10
CA GLY A 235 -0.27 25.05 11.84
C GLY A 235 -0.03 25.32 10.36
N GLY A 236 0.97 24.63 9.80
CA GLY A 236 1.42 24.91 8.44
C GLY A 236 2.47 26.01 8.48
N ALA A 237 2.59 26.79 7.41
CA ALA A 237 3.65 27.77 7.28
C ALA A 237 3.37 29.06 8.03
N GLY A 238 4.12 29.35 9.09
CA GLY A 238 4.02 30.65 9.75
C GLY A 238 4.50 30.62 11.18
N ASN A 239 3.95 31.49 12.01
CA ASN A 239 4.15 31.44 13.44
C ASN A 239 2.78 31.31 14.09
N ASP A 240 2.40 30.07 14.37
CA ASP A 240 1.03 29.71 14.69
C ASP A 240 0.80 29.62 16.19
N THR A 241 -0.45 29.81 16.60
CA THR A 241 -0.91 29.58 17.97
C THR A 241 -1.89 28.42 17.95
N LEU A 242 -1.50 27.31 18.56
CA LEU A 242 -2.23 26.06 18.60
C LEU A 242 -2.75 25.83 20.02
N ILE A 243 -4.05 25.55 20.17
CA ILE A 243 -4.70 25.34 21.45
C ILE A 243 -5.57 24.08 21.31
N GLY A 244 -5.29 23.02 22.08
CA GLY A 244 -6.02 21.76 22.00
C GLY A 244 -7.39 21.80 22.69
N GLU A 245 -7.49 22.59 23.76
CA GLU A 245 -8.57 22.65 24.74
C GLU A 245 -8.69 21.38 25.61
N GLY A 246 -9.48 20.37 25.23
CA GLY A 246 -9.65 19.17 26.03
C GLY A 246 -9.68 17.90 25.19
N GLY A 247 -9.25 16.78 25.79
CA GLY A 247 -8.97 15.55 25.07
C GLY A 247 -7.47 15.35 24.87
N ARG A 248 -7.09 14.31 24.13
CA ARG A 248 -5.71 14.09 23.70
C ARG A 248 -5.49 14.70 22.34
N ASP A 249 -4.85 15.85 22.31
CA ASP A 249 -4.64 16.56 21.06
C ASP A 249 -3.29 16.20 20.44
N THR A 250 -3.26 16.18 19.11
CA THR A 250 -2.03 15.95 18.34
C THR A 250 -1.65 17.22 17.60
N PHE A 251 -0.51 17.80 17.97
CA PHE A 251 0.13 18.89 17.27
C PHE A 251 1.11 18.30 16.26
N ASP A 252 0.69 18.26 15.00
CA ASP A 252 1.38 17.55 13.92
C ASP A 252 2.31 18.49 13.15
N TYR A 253 3.61 18.20 13.25
CA TYR A 253 4.69 18.88 12.55
C TYR A 253 5.28 17.92 11.54
N GLY A 254 4.80 18.00 10.29
CA GLY A 254 5.29 17.16 9.20
C GLY A 254 6.30 17.82 8.27
N PHE A 255 6.45 19.15 8.31
CA PHE A 255 7.12 19.88 7.23
C PHE A 255 8.02 21.01 7.73
N GLU A 256 9.14 21.22 7.04
CA GLU A 256 10.20 22.17 7.42
C GLU A 256 9.74 23.64 7.45
N ASN A 257 8.63 23.95 6.77
CA ASN A 257 8.10 25.31 6.70
C ASN A 257 7.22 25.69 7.91
N ALA A 258 7.08 24.82 8.93
CA ALA A 258 6.19 25.04 10.07
C ALA A 258 6.47 26.34 10.86
N GLY A 259 7.71 26.84 10.83
CA GLY A 259 8.09 28.11 11.43
C GLY A 259 8.15 28.11 12.97
N ASN A 260 7.65 29.16 13.65
CA ASN A 260 7.84 29.33 15.11
C ASN A 260 6.52 29.40 15.85
N ASP A 261 6.13 28.28 16.44
CA ASP A 261 4.78 28.11 16.96
C ASP A 261 4.70 28.14 18.47
N LEU A 262 3.51 28.45 18.95
CA LEU A 262 3.12 28.37 20.34
C LEU A 262 2.01 27.33 20.50
N ILE A 263 2.28 26.29 21.29
CA ILE A 263 1.23 25.42 21.83
C ILE A 263 0.80 25.97 23.19
N GLY A 264 -0.43 26.47 23.29
CA GLY A 264 -0.88 27.27 24.42
C GLY A 264 -1.19 26.50 25.71
N ASP A 265 -1.59 25.24 25.59
CA ASP A 265 -2.21 24.45 26.66
C ASP A 265 -1.71 22.99 26.71
N PHE A 266 -0.51 22.74 26.21
CA PHE A 266 0.08 21.40 26.15
C PHE A 266 0.09 20.69 27.52
N THR A 267 -0.44 19.47 27.55
CA THR A 267 -0.53 18.64 28.75
C THR A 267 0.44 17.47 28.70
N VAL A 268 1.50 17.54 29.50
CA VAL A 268 2.48 16.45 29.65
C VAL A 268 1.93 15.32 30.53
N GLY A 269 2.03 14.07 30.10
CA GLY A 269 1.67 12.89 30.89
C GLY A 269 1.64 11.60 30.07
N ASP A 270 1.69 10.43 30.73
CA ASP A 270 1.65 9.14 30.05
C ASP A 270 0.33 8.94 29.29
N ILE A 271 0.39 8.86 27.96
CA ILE A 271 -0.78 8.73 27.08
C ILE A 271 -1.56 7.43 27.32
N ASN A 272 -1.00 6.44 28.01
CA ASN A 272 -1.73 5.21 28.34
C ASN A 272 -2.59 5.35 29.59
N THR A 273 -2.35 6.38 30.41
CA THR A 273 -3.02 6.55 31.71
C THR A 273 -3.69 7.91 31.86
N ASN A 274 -3.26 8.93 31.12
CA ASN A 274 -3.87 10.25 31.07
C ASN A 274 -4.62 10.43 29.74
N ALA A 275 -5.93 10.64 29.83
CA ALA A 275 -6.79 10.86 28.67
C ALA A 275 -6.54 12.22 28.02
N ASP A 276 -6.08 13.21 28.78
CA ASP A 276 -5.82 14.57 28.31
C ASP A 276 -4.32 14.81 28.04
N ALA A 277 -3.50 13.76 27.96
CA ALA A 277 -2.07 13.92 27.68
C ALA A 277 -1.84 14.11 26.18
N ASP A 278 -1.29 15.26 25.80
CA ASP A 278 -1.13 15.70 24.42
C ASP A 278 0.12 15.15 23.74
N ILE A 279 0.13 15.24 22.41
CA ILE A 279 1.18 14.70 21.55
C ILE A 279 1.73 15.81 20.67
N VAL A 280 3.06 15.98 20.68
CA VAL A 280 3.80 16.62 19.59
C VAL A 280 4.29 15.52 18.66
N ASP A 281 3.82 15.51 17.42
CA ASP A 281 4.23 14.55 16.40
C ASP A 281 5.22 15.18 15.43
N LEU A 282 6.46 14.68 15.42
CA LEU A 282 7.55 15.13 14.56
C LEU A 282 8.00 14.05 13.56
N LYS A 283 7.28 12.91 13.47
CA LYS A 283 7.73 11.73 12.72
C LYS A 283 7.96 11.97 11.22
N ASP A 284 7.27 12.96 10.66
CA ASP A 284 7.35 13.31 9.24
C ASP A 284 8.30 14.50 9.00
N LEU A 285 8.58 15.30 10.03
CA LEU A 285 9.57 16.38 9.98
C LEU A 285 11.01 15.87 10.12
N LEU A 286 11.27 14.89 10.99
CA LEU A 286 12.65 14.43 11.24
C LEU A 286 13.12 13.45 10.15
N ILE A 287 13.99 13.93 9.26
CA ILE A 287 14.57 13.15 8.17
C ILE A 287 15.78 12.38 8.70
N GLY A 288 15.76 11.05 8.56
CA GLY A 288 16.86 10.18 8.99
C GLY A 288 17.06 10.08 10.51
N TYR A 289 16.09 10.53 11.31
CA TYR A 289 16.10 10.24 12.74
C TYR A 289 15.85 8.75 12.98
N GLU A 290 16.68 8.19 13.86
CA GLU A 290 16.76 6.78 14.15
C GLU A 290 16.88 6.60 15.67
N SER A 291 16.50 5.47 16.24
CA SER A 291 16.64 5.28 17.71
C SER A 291 18.08 5.26 18.24
N THR A 292 19.09 5.08 17.37
CA THR A 292 20.51 5.28 17.69
C THR A 292 20.97 6.72 17.54
N SER A 293 20.19 7.58 16.88
CA SER A 293 20.54 8.98 16.71
C SER A 293 20.62 9.66 18.07
N ASN A 294 21.57 10.57 18.25
CA ASN A 294 21.55 11.38 19.45
C ASN A 294 20.41 12.38 19.28
N LEU A 295 19.41 12.32 20.16
CA LEU A 295 18.27 13.24 20.10
C LEU A 295 18.71 14.71 20.09
N SER A 296 19.81 15.05 20.75
CA SER A 296 20.35 16.40 20.79
C SER A 296 20.82 16.93 19.44
N ASP A 297 21.08 16.05 18.48
CA ASP A 297 21.45 16.44 17.11
C ASP A 297 20.21 16.98 16.37
N PHE A 298 19.01 16.54 16.76
CA PHE A 298 17.73 16.89 16.12
C PHE A 298 16.88 17.86 16.96
N ILE A 299 16.90 17.74 18.29
CA ILE A 299 16.02 18.50 19.17
C ILE A 299 16.79 19.05 20.36
N THR A 300 16.74 20.37 20.51
CA THR A 300 17.25 21.06 21.70
C THR A 300 16.10 21.71 22.45
N ALA A 301 15.95 21.37 23.74
CA ALA A 301 15.00 22.02 24.64
C ALA A 301 15.70 23.08 25.50
N THR A 302 15.13 24.29 25.56
CA THR A 302 15.65 25.41 26.36
C THR A 302 14.53 26.13 27.12
N ALA A 303 14.88 26.78 28.23
CA ALA A 303 13.92 27.58 28.98
C ALA A 303 13.54 28.85 28.20
N ASP A 304 12.24 29.14 28.12
CA ASP A 304 11.69 30.38 27.59
C ASP A 304 10.69 30.99 28.57
N GLY A 305 11.20 31.73 29.56
CA GLY A 305 10.38 32.24 30.67
C GLY A 305 9.78 31.11 31.51
N ALA A 306 8.45 31.02 31.54
CA ALA A 306 7.70 29.94 32.21
C ALA A 306 7.43 28.74 31.29
N SER A 307 7.80 28.85 30.01
CA SER A 307 7.58 27.86 28.96
C SER A 307 8.89 27.16 28.60
N THR A 308 8.80 26.15 27.74
CA THR A 308 9.95 25.49 27.14
C THR A 308 9.92 25.69 25.64
N LYS A 309 11.04 26.09 25.06
CA LYS A 309 11.24 26.17 23.61
C LYS A 309 11.98 24.92 23.13
N LEU A 310 11.37 24.21 22.19
CA LEU A 310 11.99 23.18 21.38
C LEU A 310 12.51 23.81 20.09
N THR A 311 13.78 23.60 19.77
CA THR A 311 14.37 23.93 18.47
C THR A 311 14.62 22.63 17.74
N ILE A 312 14.05 22.51 16.54
CA ILE A 312 14.12 21.30 15.71
C ILE A 312 15.11 21.53 14.57
N ASP A 313 16.13 20.68 14.52
CA ASP A 313 17.02 20.47 13.39
C ASP A 313 16.53 19.19 12.68
N HIS A 314 15.90 19.36 11.52
CA HIS A 314 15.12 18.30 10.88
C HIS A 314 15.98 17.17 10.30
N ASP A 315 17.23 17.45 9.91
CA ASP A 315 18.17 16.47 9.34
C ASP A 315 19.34 16.10 10.28
N GLY A 316 19.46 16.81 11.40
CA GLY A 316 20.53 16.61 12.39
C GLY A 316 21.95 16.94 11.89
N ALA A 317 22.08 17.64 10.75
CA ALA A 317 23.38 17.99 10.16
C ALA A 317 24.04 19.18 10.87
N GLY A 318 23.32 19.89 11.74
CA GLY A 318 23.82 21.04 12.49
C GLY A 318 23.89 22.35 11.69
N GLU A 319 23.45 22.35 10.42
CA GLU A 319 23.25 23.55 9.61
C GLU A 319 21.79 24.02 9.70
N LEU A 320 21.48 24.86 10.67
CA LEU A 320 20.14 25.45 10.86
C LEU A 320 19.81 26.46 9.74
N ASN A 321 19.49 25.97 8.55
CA ASN A 321 19.14 26.82 7.41
C ASN A 321 17.73 27.46 7.55
N SER A 322 16.82 26.83 8.33
CA SER A 322 15.61 27.44 8.92
C SER A 322 15.00 26.51 10.00
N PRO A 323 15.28 26.72 11.30
CA PRO A 323 14.75 25.83 12.35
C PRO A 323 13.23 26.01 12.53
N VAL A 324 12.51 24.89 12.59
CA VAL A 324 11.18 24.85 13.20
C VAL A 324 11.35 25.00 14.70
N THR A 325 10.55 25.86 15.34
CA THR A 325 10.58 25.98 16.80
C THR A 325 9.18 25.90 17.39
N ILE A 326 9.08 25.21 18.53
CA ILE A 326 7.82 24.92 19.20
C ILE A 326 7.94 25.40 20.64
N ILE A 327 7.10 26.34 21.04
CA ILE A 327 7.02 26.82 22.41
C ILE A 327 5.89 26.05 23.09
N LEU A 328 6.26 25.21 24.06
CA LEU A 328 5.32 24.53 24.95
C LEU A 328 4.91 25.50 26.07
N GLY A 329 3.75 26.11 25.91
CA GLY A 329 3.19 27.11 26.81
C GLY A 329 3.03 26.57 28.23
N ASN A 330 3.51 27.33 29.23
CA ASN A 330 3.39 27.00 30.65
C ASN A 330 4.06 25.67 31.08
N ILE A 331 4.88 25.06 30.23
CA ILE A 331 5.70 23.91 30.58
C ILE A 331 7.09 24.37 30.98
N ALA A 332 7.38 24.36 32.27
CA ALA A 332 8.68 24.74 32.79
C ALA A 332 9.79 23.77 32.33
N TYR A 333 10.88 24.32 31.81
CA TYR A 333 12.04 23.53 31.40
C TYR A 333 12.63 22.75 32.58
N ARG A 334 12.91 21.47 32.32
CA ARG A 334 13.71 20.59 33.17
C ARG A 334 14.64 19.77 32.29
N ALA A 335 15.82 19.42 32.80
CA ALA A 335 16.86 18.76 32.02
C ALA A 335 16.40 17.41 31.41
N ASN A 336 15.48 16.70 32.06
CA ASN A 336 14.93 15.42 31.62
C ASN A 336 13.56 15.56 30.91
N LEU A 337 13.14 16.76 30.50
CA LEU A 337 11.81 16.96 29.92
C LEU A 337 11.60 16.13 28.65
N LEU A 338 12.57 16.14 27.73
CA LEU A 338 12.48 15.40 26.47
C LEU A 338 12.41 13.88 26.73
N ASP A 339 13.24 13.36 27.63
CA ASP A 339 13.22 11.95 28.03
C ASP A 339 11.86 11.55 28.60
N ASP A 340 11.29 12.39 29.48
CA ASP A 340 9.96 12.17 30.06
C ASP A 340 8.87 12.20 28.99
N MET A 341 8.92 13.16 28.05
CA MET A 341 7.93 13.27 26.97
C MET A 341 7.97 12.06 26.04
N ILE A 342 9.16 11.53 25.71
CA ILE A 342 9.31 10.32 24.90
C ILE A 342 8.76 9.11 25.66
N ALA A 343 9.17 8.92 26.92
CA ALA A 343 8.73 7.79 27.75
C ALA A 343 7.21 7.77 27.96
N ASN A 344 6.59 8.95 28.05
CA ASN A 344 5.15 9.12 28.21
C ASN A 344 4.37 9.06 26.88
N GLY A 345 5.05 9.06 25.73
CA GLY A 345 4.42 9.13 24.41
C GLY A 345 3.91 10.53 24.01
N ASN A 346 4.28 11.58 24.74
CA ASN A 346 3.95 12.98 24.41
C ASN A 346 4.80 13.54 23.25
N LEU A 347 5.95 12.92 22.95
CA LEU A 347 6.82 13.32 21.84
C LEU A 347 7.06 12.14 20.92
N VAL A 348 6.52 12.22 19.70
CA VAL A 348 6.67 11.19 18.67
C VAL A 348 7.74 11.66 17.70
N LEU A 349 8.88 10.97 17.69
CA LEU A 349 10.07 11.37 16.94
C LEU A 349 10.21 10.66 15.59
N GLY A 350 9.29 9.75 15.28
CA GLY A 350 9.53 8.80 14.20
C GLY A 350 10.71 7.91 14.55
N THR A 351 10.59 7.04 15.57
CA THR A 351 11.23 5.73 15.39
C THR A 351 10.43 5.07 14.30
N VAL A 352 10.81 5.29 13.04
CA VAL A 352 10.25 4.52 11.96
C VAL A 352 10.69 3.11 12.26
N LYS A 353 9.79 2.35 12.88
CA LYS A 353 10.06 0.94 13.13
C LYS A 353 10.28 0.33 11.76
N PRO A 354 11.28 -0.53 11.59
CA PRO A 354 11.57 -1.03 10.28
C PRO A 354 10.35 -1.83 9.82
N ILE A 355 9.70 -1.32 8.79
CA ILE A 355 8.57 -1.92 8.11
C ILE A 355 9.18 -2.79 7.03
N LEU A 356 8.82 -4.06 7.06
CA LEU A 356 9.11 -4.98 6.00
C LEU A 356 7.92 -5.06 5.06
N THR A 357 8.19 -4.89 3.77
CA THR A 357 7.32 -5.27 2.66
C THR A 357 7.93 -6.47 1.96
N ILE A 358 7.18 -7.57 1.87
CA ILE A 358 7.63 -8.78 1.18
C ILE A 358 6.95 -8.81 -0.19
N THR A 359 7.75 -8.90 -1.24
CA THR A 359 7.29 -8.94 -2.62
C THR A 359 7.70 -10.24 -3.28
N GLY A 360 6.92 -10.68 -4.27
CA GLY A 360 7.04 -12.01 -4.84
C GLY A 360 6.18 -13.04 -4.11
N SER A 361 5.62 -13.92 -4.93
CA SER A 361 4.83 -15.09 -4.51
C SER A 361 5.63 -16.40 -4.57
N GLY A 362 6.91 -16.31 -4.94
CA GLY A 362 7.81 -17.46 -5.06
C GLY A 362 7.55 -18.32 -6.30
N GLY A 363 6.71 -17.84 -7.20
CA GLY A 363 5.99 -18.55 -8.26
C GLY A 363 6.75 -19.47 -9.22
N ARG A 364 6.10 -19.77 -10.35
CA ARG A 364 6.53 -20.83 -11.28
C ARG A 364 7.87 -20.56 -12.00
N HIS A 365 8.15 -19.30 -12.32
CA HIS A 365 9.31 -18.91 -13.14
C HIS A 365 10.58 -18.65 -12.31
N ALA A 366 11.75 -18.83 -12.92
CA ALA A 366 13.03 -18.74 -12.21
C ALA A 366 13.30 -17.39 -11.51
N PHE A 367 12.69 -16.30 -12.00
CA PHE A 367 12.71 -14.96 -11.41
C PHE A 367 11.58 -14.76 -10.39
N ASN A 368 10.37 -15.29 -10.64
CA ASN A 368 9.26 -15.26 -9.69
C ASN A 368 9.50 -16.14 -8.45
N LYS A 369 10.46 -17.08 -8.55
CA LYS A 369 11.02 -17.82 -7.41
C LYS A 369 11.83 -16.94 -6.47
N ILE A 370 12.08 -15.68 -6.80
CA ILE A 370 12.73 -14.76 -5.88
C ILE A 370 11.65 -14.13 -5.02
N ILE A 371 11.86 -14.18 -3.71
CA ILE A 371 11.11 -13.35 -2.76
C ILE A 371 12.05 -12.22 -2.35
N THR A 372 11.56 -10.99 -2.43
CA THR A 372 12.30 -9.80 -2.04
C THR A 372 11.73 -9.24 -0.75
N PHE A 373 12.62 -8.89 0.16
CA PHE A 373 12.34 -8.25 1.44
C PHE A 373 12.83 -6.82 1.33
N ASN A 374 11.88 -5.89 1.18
CA ASN A 374 12.16 -4.45 1.13
C ASN A 374 11.87 -3.85 2.49
N PHE A 375 12.87 -3.20 3.05
CA PHE A 375 12.78 -2.50 4.31
C PHE A 375 12.77 -1.01 4.02
N ASN A 376 11.90 -0.26 4.69
CA ASN A 376 11.96 1.21 4.63
C ASN A 376 13.17 1.77 5.39
N GLU A 377 13.75 0.99 6.30
CA GLU A 377 14.93 1.37 7.08
C GLU A 377 16.14 0.47 6.83
N THR A 378 17.33 0.99 7.12
CA THR A 378 18.58 0.23 7.02
C THR A 378 18.65 -0.83 8.12
N ILE A 379 18.62 -2.11 7.74
CA ILE A 379 18.61 -3.23 8.68
C ILE A 379 19.99 -3.47 9.31
N GLY A 380 20.00 -3.60 10.64
CA GLY A 380 21.20 -3.86 11.42
C GLY A 380 21.91 -5.12 10.93
N TYR A 381 23.24 -5.07 10.84
CA TYR A 381 24.00 -6.19 10.27
C TYR A 381 23.80 -7.48 11.08
N GLY A 382 23.26 -8.52 10.44
CA GLY A 382 22.94 -9.80 11.09
C GLY A 382 21.65 -9.80 11.91
N SER A 383 20.87 -8.71 11.87
CA SER A 383 19.58 -8.60 12.56
C SER A 383 18.45 -9.33 11.83
N PHE A 384 18.56 -9.47 10.50
CA PHE A 384 17.66 -10.29 9.68
C PHE A 384 18.44 -11.40 8.99
N THR A 385 17.99 -12.64 9.15
CA THR A 385 18.64 -13.86 8.70
C THR A 385 17.63 -14.81 8.04
N VAL A 386 18.10 -15.92 7.47
CA VAL A 386 17.19 -16.91 6.88
C VAL A 386 16.33 -17.63 7.91
N ASP A 387 16.78 -17.71 9.17
CA ASP A 387 16.05 -18.38 10.26
C ASP A 387 14.84 -17.55 10.74
N ASP A 388 14.78 -16.29 10.33
CA ASP A 388 13.72 -15.33 10.65
C ASP A 388 12.51 -15.41 9.68
N ILE A 389 12.61 -16.31 8.69
CA ILE A 389 11.67 -16.43 7.57
C ILE A 389 10.89 -17.74 7.70
N ASP A 390 9.61 -17.64 8.06
CA ASP A 390 8.69 -18.77 8.00
C ASP A 390 8.17 -18.93 6.56
N ILE A 391 8.18 -20.16 6.06
CA ILE A 391 7.74 -20.49 4.70
C ILE A 391 6.73 -21.63 4.71
N VAL A 392 5.66 -21.47 3.94
CA VAL A 392 4.61 -22.48 3.72
C VAL A 392 4.47 -22.73 2.21
N ASN A 393 4.15 -23.99 1.84
CA ASN A 393 4.00 -24.46 0.45
C ASN A 393 5.24 -24.25 -0.44
N GLY A 394 6.41 -24.17 0.15
CA GLY A 394 7.68 -24.08 -0.57
C GLY A 394 8.86 -24.34 0.35
N THR A 395 10.05 -24.30 -0.22
CA THR A 395 11.31 -24.38 0.53
C THR A 395 12.25 -23.27 0.07
N ILE A 396 13.03 -22.70 0.99
CA ILE A 396 14.09 -21.75 0.65
C ILE A 396 15.26 -22.51 0.03
N ASP A 397 15.72 -22.09 -1.15
CA ASP A 397 16.86 -22.68 -1.83
C ASP A 397 18.14 -22.39 -1.03
N LEU A 398 18.91 -23.43 -0.71
CA LEU A 398 20.09 -23.32 0.15
C LEU A 398 21.13 -22.33 -0.43
N GLY A 399 21.54 -21.37 0.38
CA GLY A 399 22.54 -20.36 0.01
C GLY A 399 22.00 -19.24 -0.89
N SER A 400 20.68 -19.17 -1.10
CA SER A 400 20.07 -18.10 -1.90
C SER A 400 19.85 -16.78 -1.16
N PHE A 401 19.85 -16.80 0.19
CA PHE A 401 19.70 -15.60 1.00
C PHE A 401 20.83 -14.61 0.72
N THR A 402 20.45 -13.47 0.14
CA THR A 402 21.37 -12.47 -0.37
C THR A 402 20.97 -11.09 0.15
N ARG A 403 21.91 -10.40 0.80
CA ARG A 403 21.76 -8.97 1.13
C ARG A 403 22.13 -8.15 -0.11
N VAL A 404 21.12 -7.62 -0.80
CA VAL A 404 21.30 -6.84 -2.04
C VAL A 404 21.78 -5.43 -1.71
N SER A 405 21.18 -4.80 -0.69
CA SER A 405 21.56 -3.50 -0.14
C SER A 405 21.38 -3.49 1.39
N ALA A 406 21.54 -2.34 2.03
CA ALA A 406 21.24 -2.22 3.46
C ALA A 406 19.74 -2.32 3.80
N THR A 407 18.89 -2.05 2.81
CA THR A 407 17.42 -1.99 2.89
C THR A 407 16.74 -3.09 2.08
N GLN A 408 17.49 -3.98 1.42
CA GLN A 408 16.91 -5.01 0.56
C GLN A 408 17.64 -6.34 0.67
N TYR A 409 16.87 -7.39 0.87
CA TYR A 409 17.33 -8.78 0.90
C TYR A 409 16.49 -9.62 -0.07
N THR A 410 17.07 -10.69 -0.59
CA THR A 410 16.36 -11.63 -1.46
C THR A 410 16.63 -13.06 -1.03
N ILE A 411 15.65 -13.93 -1.24
CA ILE A 411 15.82 -15.38 -1.22
C ILE A 411 15.31 -15.94 -2.54
N LYS A 412 15.76 -17.14 -2.88
CA LYS A 412 15.13 -17.96 -3.90
C LYS A 412 14.37 -19.09 -3.23
N VAL A 413 13.18 -19.40 -3.72
CA VAL A 413 12.33 -20.46 -3.20
C VAL A 413 11.98 -21.46 -4.29
N THR A 414 11.71 -22.68 -3.87
CA THR A 414 11.13 -23.72 -4.70
C THR A 414 9.71 -23.99 -4.20
N PRO A 415 8.66 -23.66 -4.97
CA PRO A 415 7.30 -24.02 -4.59
C PRO A 415 7.14 -25.54 -4.51
N SER A 416 6.28 -25.96 -3.59
CA SER A 416 5.86 -27.35 -3.45
C SER A 416 5.08 -27.84 -4.67
N LEU A 417 4.58 -29.09 -4.64
CA LEU A 417 3.72 -29.66 -5.68
C LEU A 417 4.28 -29.54 -7.11
N GLY A 418 5.61 -29.57 -7.27
CA GLY A 418 6.27 -29.52 -8.58
C GLY A 418 6.57 -28.10 -9.10
N GLY A 419 6.38 -27.06 -8.30
CA GLY A 419 6.84 -25.71 -8.63
C GLY A 419 5.93 -24.93 -9.57
N MET A 420 4.66 -25.32 -9.72
CA MET A 420 3.72 -24.74 -10.70
C MET A 420 2.64 -23.85 -10.08
N HIS A 421 2.90 -23.23 -8.93
CA HIS A 421 1.93 -22.38 -8.22
C HIS A 421 2.59 -21.12 -7.64
N ASN A 422 1.79 -20.09 -7.38
CA ASN A 422 2.18 -18.78 -6.83
C ASN A 422 1.69 -18.62 -5.37
N ASN A 423 1.67 -19.74 -4.64
CA ASN A 423 1.22 -19.81 -3.26
C ASN A 423 2.35 -20.22 -2.33
N VAL A 424 3.53 -19.60 -2.47
CA VAL A 424 4.59 -19.72 -1.46
C VAL A 424 4.39 -18.59 -0.46
N ALA A 425 3.78 -18.93 0.67
CA ALA A 425 3.50 -17.95 1.71
C ALA A 425 4.73 -17.78 2.60
N ILE A 426 5.11 -16.54 2.81
CA ILE A 426 6.21 -16.10 3.65
C ILE A 426 5.62 -15.30 4.80
N THR A 427 6.06 -15.61 6.01
CA THR A 427 5.74 -14.84 7.20
C THR A 427 7.04 -14.46 7.89
N VAL A 428 7.15 -13.19 8.26
CA VAL A 428 8.18 -12.69 9.16
C VAL A 428 7.46 -12.15 10.39
N ALA A 429 7.78 -12.70 11.55
CA ALA A 429 7.10 -12.36 12.79
C ALA A 429 7.46 -10.93 13.26
N ALA A 430 6.65 -10.41 14.19
CA ALA A 430 6.99 -9.17 14.88
C ALA A 430 8.15 -9.41 15.87
N ASN A 431 8.98 -8.39 16.07
CA ASN A 431 10.18 -8.40 16.91
C ASN A 431 11.24 -9.40 16.47
N THR A 432 11.31 -9.65 15.16
CA THR A 432 12.24 -10.61 14.57
C THR A 432 13.54 -9.94 14.17
N PHE A 433 13.48 -8.73 13.61
CA PHE A 433 14.64 -7.97 13.20
C PHE A 433 14.58 -6.54 13.73
N THR A 434 15.74 -5.90 13.71
CA THR A 434 15.91 -4.48 14.05
C THR A 434 16.58 -3.74 12.91
N ASP A 435 16.25 -2.46 12.79
CA ASP A 435 17.07 -1.52 12.02
C ASP A 435 18.47 -1.40 12.64
N SER A 436 19.30 -0.58 12.01
CA SER A 436 20.65 -0.24 12.49
C SER A 436 20.61 0.57 13.79
N ALA A 437 19.44 1.09 14.12
CA ALA A 437 19.13 1.85 15.31
C ALA A 437 18.72 0.98 16.51
N GLY A 438 18.37 -0.28 16.26
CA GLY A 438 17.87 -1.19 17.28
C GLY A 438 16.36 -1.11 17.51
N ASN A 439 15.59 -0.36 16.70
CA ASN A 439 14.14 -0.48 16.73
C ASN A 439 13.72 -1.81 16.12
N ALA A 440 12.86 -2.55 16.83
CA ALA A 440 12.31 -3.79 16.32
C ALA A 440 11.10 -3.55 15.41
N ASN A 441 10.95 -4.39 14.38
CA ASN A 441 9.71 -4.44 13.61
C ASN A 441 8.56 -4.85 14.53
N THR A 442 7.40 -4.18 14.46
CA THR A 442 6.26 -4.55 15.33
C THR A 442 5.10 -5.21 14.60
N VAL A 443 5.15 -5.25 13.28
CA VAL A 443 4.12 -5.84 12.46
C VAL A 443 4.59 -7.22 11.99
N ILE A 444 3.71 -8.21 12.06
CA ILE A 444 3.90 -9.48 11.36
C ILE A 444 3.70 -9.19 9.88
N THR A 445 4.76 -9.33 9.08
CA THR A 445 4.64 -9.14 7.64
C THR A 445 4.41 -10.48 6.97
N LYS A 446 3.46 -10.50 6.04
CA LYS A 446 3.23 -11.63 5.14
C LYS A 446 3.31 -11.13 3.70
N ASN A 447 3.83 -11.95 2.79
CA ASN A 447 3.61 -11.68 1.38
C ASN A 447 2.15 -11.96 1.02
N ALA A 448 1.65 -11.28 -0.02
CA ALA A 448 0.38 -11.66 -0.61
C ALA A 448 0.60 -12.93 -1.46
N THR A 449 -0.26 -13.93 -1.28
CA THR A 449 -0.33 -15.07 -2.20
C THR A 449 -1.68 -15.11 -2.90
N ARG A 450 -1.69 -15.63 -4.12
CA ARG A 450 -2.89 -15.78 -4.94
C ARG A 450 -2.87 -17.13 -5.65
N LEU A 451 -4.06 -17.61 -6.00
CA LEU A 451 -4.24 -18.79 -6.83
C LEU A 451 -4.85 -18.36 -8.16
N PHE A 452 -4.08 -18.55 -9.23
CA PHE A 452 -4.49 -18.27 -10.60
C PHE A 452 -4.07 -19.43 -11.49
N ASN A 453 -4.97 -19.88 -12.39
CA ASN A 453 -4.74 -20.97 -13.34
C ASN A 453 -4.17 -22.27 -12.74
N LEU A 454 -4.48 -22.54 -11.46
CA LEU A 454 -4.02 -23.74 -10.76
C LEU A 454 -4.51 -25.03 -11.46
N GLY A 455 -5.74 -25.03 -11.99
CA GLY A 455 -6.37 -26.17 -12.64
C GLY A 455 -5.66 -26.70 -13.90
N GLU A 456 -4.94 -25.85 -14.63
CA GLU A 456 -4.14 -26.28 -15.79
C GLU A 456 -2.83 -26.97 -15.39
N HIS A 457 -2.40 -26.77 -14.14
CA HIS A 457 -1.03 -27.02 -13.70
C HIS A 457 -0.94 -28.10 -12.61
N VAL A 458 -2.00 -28.26 -11.82
CA VAL A 458 -2.14 -29.38 -10.89
C VAL A 458 -2.47 -30.61 -11.73
N GLY A 459 -1.44 -31.42 -12.02
CA GLY A 459 -1.64 -32.72 -12.65
C GLY A 459 -2.71 -33.52 -11.91
N ALA A 460 -3.48 -34.34 -12.62
CA ALA A 460 -4.65 -35.05 -12.09
C ALA A 460 -4.38 -35.88 -10.81
N ASP A 461 -3.12 -36.19 -10.51
CA ASP A 461 -2.67 -36.98 -9.36
C ASP A 461 -2.15 -36.15 -8.17
N THR A 462 -2.09 -34.82 -8.28
CA THR A 462 -1.59 -33.96 -7.19
C THR A 462 -2.67 -33.72 -6.16
N ASP A 463 -2.50 -34.27 -4.95
CA ASP A 463 -3.44 -34.13 -3.82
C ASP A 463 -3.40 -32.71 -3.22
N LEU A 464 -4.53 -32.00 -3.31
CA LEU A 464 -4.72 -30.67 -2.73
C LEU A 464 -5.46 -30.67 -1.38
N THR A 465 -5.87 -31.82 -0.85
CA THR A 465 -6.79 -31.90 0.30
C THR A 465 -6.26 -31.26 1.58
N ASN A 466 -4.94 -31.27 1.80
CA ASN A 466 -4.31 -30.62 2.96
C ASN A 466 -3.39 -29.47 2.55
N TRP A 467 -3.61 -28.89 1.37
CA TRP A 467 -2.82 -27.76 0.92
C TRP A 467 -3.21 -26.49 1.68
N ASP A 468 -2.22 -25.77 2.20
CA ASP A 468 -2.49 -24.58 3.00
C ASP A 468 -2.82 -23.40 2.08
N VAL A 469 -4.05 -22.91 2.17
CA VAL A 469 -4.51 -21.72 1.43
C VAL A 469 -4.94 -20.60 2.37
N SER A 470 -4.64 -20.71 3.68
CA SER A 470 -5.03 -19.74 4.69
C SER A 470 -4.43 -18.35 4.47
N HIS A 471 -3.37 -18.25 3.66
CA HIS A 471 -2.69 -17.00 3.31
C HIS A 471 -3.20 -16.35 2.01
N VAL A 472 -4.03 -17.06 1.24
CA VAL A 472 -4.44 -16.65 -0.10
C VAL A 472 -5.49 -15.54 -0.02
N SER A 473 -5.23 -14.40 -0.67
CA SER A 473 -6.18 -13.28 -0.73
C SER A 473 -7.13 -13.35 -1.93
N SER A 474 -6.72 -14.01 -3.01
CA SER A 474 -7.50 -14.15 -4.24
C SER A 474 -7.34 -15.53 -4.85
N THR A 475 -8.45 -16.15 -5.23
CA THR A 475 -8.54 -17.40 -6.00
C THR A 475 -9.12 -17.18 -7.38
N PHE A 476 -8.99 -15.96 -7.90
CA PHE A 476 -9.45 -15.60 -9.23
C PHE A 476 -9.03 -16.65 -10.26
N ALA A 477 -10.01 -17.23 -10.96
CA ALA A 477 -9.77 -18.23 -11.99
C ALA A 477 -8.89 -19.44 -11.59
N ALA A 478 -8.79 -19.77 -10.29
CA ALA A 478 -7.90 -20.84 -9.82
C ALA A 478 -8.17 -22.19 -10.52
N PHE A 479 -9.43 -22.55 -10.74
CA PHE A 479 -9.84 -23.77 -11.45
C PHE A 479 -10.68 -23.48 -12.69
N TYR A 480 -10.38 -22.37 -13.38
CA TYR A 480 -11.02 -21.99 -14.63
C TYR A 480 -10.90 -23.10 -15.67
N GLU A 481 -12.03 -23.54 -16.21
CA GLU A 481 -12.18 -24.64 -17.17
C GLU A 481 -11.44 -25.93 -16.78
N ALA A 482 -11.27 -26.16 -15.47
CA ALA A 482 -10.71 -27.40 -14.96
C ALA A 482 -11.76 -28.53 -15.05
N TYR A 483 -12.05 -28.98 -16.28
CA TYR A 483 -13.21 -29.82 -16.61
C TYR A 483 -13.32 -31.09 -15.76
N ASN A 484 -12.17 -31.66 -15.34
CA ASN A 484 -12.08 -32.89 -14.56
C ASN A 484 -11.79 -32.66 -13.06
N PHE A 485 -11.77 -31.41 -12.59
CA PHE A 485 -11.44 -31.10 -11.20
C PHE A 485 -12.62 -31.39 -10.26
N ASN A 486 -12.41 -32.31 -9.32
CA ASN A 486 -13.37 -32.65 -8.28
C ASN A 486 -12.67 -33.18 -7.00
N GLN A 487 -11.46 -32.68 -6.70
CA GLN A 487 -10.71 -33.10 -5.52
C GLN A 487 -11.28 -32.46 -4.25
N ASN A 488 -11.29 -33.21 -3.15
CA ASN A 488 -11.80 -32.71 -1.88
C ASN A 488 -10.94 -31.53 -1.36
N ILE A 489 -11.58 -30.40 -1.16
CA ILE A 489 -11.02 -29.13 -0.66
C ILE A 489 -11.87 -28.56 0.50
N ASP A 490 -12.67 -29.40 1.15
CA ASP A 490 -13.51 -29.05 2.31
C ASP A 490 -12.72 -28.38 3.45
N LYS A 491 -11.46 -28.79 3.61
CA LYS A 491 -10.54 -28.33 4.66
C LYS A 491 -9.74 -27.07 4.31
N TRP A 492 -9.91 -26.51 3.12
CA TRP A 492 -9.26 -25.26 2.78
C TRP A 492 -9.77 -24.14 3.68
N ASP A 493 -8.85 -23.45 4.35
CA ASP A 493 -9.16 -22.23 5.09
C ASP A 493 -9.23 -21.06 4.10
N VAL A 494 -10.45 -20.68 3.72
CA VAL A 494 -10.72 -19.58 2.77
C VAL A 494 -11.02 -18.25 3.47
N SER A 495 -10.87 -18.17 4.80
CA SER A 495 -11.31 -17.03 5.60
C SER A 495 -10.60 -15.72 5.26
N ASN A 496 -9.40 -15.77 4.67
CA ASN A 496 -8.66 -14.58 4.24
C ASN A 496 -8.93 -14.17 2.77
N MET A 497 -9.69 -14.95 2.02
CA MET A 497 -9.97 -14.68 0.61
C MET A 497 -10.96 -13.51 0.48
N ILE A 498 -10.62 -12.56 -0.39
CA ILE A 498 -11.44 -11.40 -0.74
C ILE A 498 -12.12 -11.62 -2.10
N ASN A 499 -11.42 -12.25 -3.04
CA ASN A 499 -11.87 -12.44 -4.41
C ASN A 499 -11.87 -13.93 -4.79
N ALA A 500 -13.02 -14.44 -5.20
CA ALA A 500 -13.21 -15.79 -5.75
C ALA A 500 -13.87 -15.77 -7.14
N GLU A 501 -13.74 -14.66 -7.88
CA GLU A 501 -14.32 -14.53 -9.22
C GLU A 501 -13.81 -15.64 -10.15
N SER A 502 -14.76 -16.28 -10.84
CA SER A 502 -14.51 -17.38 -11.78
C SER A 502 -13.72 -18.57 -11.22
N MET A 503 -13.61 -18.75 -9.90
CA MET A 503 -12.76 -19.78 -9.27
C MET A 503 -13.03 -21.18 -9.84
N PHE A 504 -14.29 -21.56 -10.09
CA PHE A 504 -14.69 -22.84 -10.69
C PHE A 504 -15.40 -22.68 -12.03
N TYR A 505 -15.24 -21.55 -12.72
CA TYR A 505 -15.91 -21.32 -14.00
C TYR A 505 -15.63 -22.48 -14.97
N GLY A 506 -16.66 -23.11 -15.53
CA GLY A 506 -16.51 -24.23 -16.47
C GLY A 506 -15.94 -25.53 -15.88
N ALA A 507 -15.74 -25.63 -14.57
CA ALA A 507 -15.31 -26.87 -13.91
C ALA A 507 -16.48 -27.88 -13.82
N THR A 508 -16.84 -28.46 -14.98
CA THR A 508 -18.11 -29.21 -15.17
C THR A 508 -18.34 -30.38 -14.21
N THR A 509 -17.28 -30.99 -13.66
CA THR A 509 -17.35 -32.13 -12.75
C THR A 509 -17.27 -31.76 -11.26
N PHE A 510 -16.98 -30.50 -10.93
CA PHE A 510 -16.81 -30.06 -9.55
C PHE A 510 -18.13 -30.16 -8.77
N ASN A 511 -18.11 -30.88 -7.65
CA ASN A 511 -19.26 -31.07 -6.77
C ASN A 511 -18.84 -31.43 -5.33
N GLN A 512 -17.74 -30.85 -4.84
CA GLN A 512 -17.24 -31.10 -3.48
C GLN A 512 -17.95 -30.25 -2.44
N ASP A 513 -18.14 -30.82 -1.25
CA ASP A 513 -18.77 -30.14 -0.12
C ASP A 513 -17.88 -28.98 0.37
N ILE A 514 -18.36 -27.77 0.17
CA ILE A 514 -17.73 -26.51 0.55
C ILE A 514 -18.66 -25.68 1.44
N GLY A 515 -19.73 -26.27 1.98
CA GLY A 515 -20.70 -25.57 2.83
C GLY A 515 -20.07 -25.03 4.12
N SER A 516 -18.96 -25.65 4.56
CA SER A 516 -18.19 -25.25 5.75
C SER A 516 -17.21 -24.10 5.53
N TRP A 517 -17.04 -23.60 4.31
CA TRP A 517 -16.15 -22.48 4.02
C TRP A 517 -16.63 -21.18 4.68
N ASP A 518 -15.71 -20.46 5.32
CA ASP A 518 -15.96 -19.12 5.83
C ASP A 518 -15.73 -18.09 4.72
N VAL A 519 -16.81 -17.66 4.07
CA VAL A 519 -16.77 -16.68 2.97
C VAL A 519 -17.03 -15.24 3.44
N GLY A 520 -17.12 -14.98 4.75
CA GLY A 520 -17.57 -13.70 5.31
C GLY A 520 -16.63 -12.51 5.08
N ARG A 521 -15.49 -12.71 4.43
CA ARG A 521 -14.56 -11.65 3.97
C ARG A 521 -14.57 -11.44 2.46
N MET A 522 -15.17 -12.35 1.68
CA MET A 522 -15.26 -12.21 0.24
C MET A 522 -16.15 -11.02 -0.11
N THR A 523 -15.77 -10.29 -1.16
CA THR A 523 -16.54 -9.19 -1.74
C THR A 523 -16.97 -9.50 -3.17
N ASN A 524 -16.21 -10.32 -3.89
CA ASN A 524 -16.47 -10.67 -5.29
C ASN A 524 -16.48 -12.19 -5.50
N THR A 525 -17.65 -12.72 -5.91
CA THR A 525 -17.86 -14.14 -6.30
C THR A 525 -18.49 -14.26 -7.69
N LYS A 526 -18.33 -13.23 -8.53
CA LYS A 526 -18.83 -13.22 -9.90
C LYS A 526 -18.38 -14.48 -10.65
N ASN A 527 -19.29 -15.10 -11.40
CA ASN A 527 -19.02 -16.31 -12.19
C ASN A 527 -18.45 -17.52 -11.43
N MET A 528 -18.38 -17.52 -10.09
CA MET A 528 -17.63 -18.53 -9.32
C MET A 528 -18.02 -19.98 -9.67
N PHE A 529 -19.31 -20.26 -9.87
CA PHE A 529 -19.87 -21.57 -10.25
C PHE A 529 -20.53 -21.54 -11.65
N SER A 530 -20.18 -20.57 -12.49
CA SER A 530 -20.78 -20.50 -13.83
C SER A 530 -20.30 -21.68 -14.67
N GLY A 531 -21.21 -22.43 -15.28
CA GLY A 531 -20.90 -23.65 -16.03
C GLY A 531 -20.46 -24.86 -15.20
N THR A 532 -20.54 -24.83 -13.85
CA THR A 532 -20.28 -26.02 -13.01
C THR A 532 -21.48 -26.96 -13.05
N VAL A 533 -21.61 -27.70 -14.15
CA VAL A 533 -22.78 -28.55 -14.46
C VAL A 533 -23.17 -29.50 -13.33
N SER A 534 -22.20 -30.07 -12.61
CA SER A 534 -22.43 -31.07 -11.56
C SER A 534 -22.63 -30.51 -10.15
N PHE A 535 -22.35 -29.22 -9.93
CA PHE A 535 -22.33 -28.64 -8.58
C PHE A 535 -23.75 -28.55 -7.99
N ASN A 536 -23.94 -29.14 -6.81
CA ASN A 536 -25.21 -29.14 -6.11
C ASN A 536 -25.04 -29.33 -4.58
N GLN A 537 -24.03 -28.70 -4.00
CA GLN A 537 -23.73 -28.79 -2.56
C GLN A 537 -24.40 -27.66 -1.78
N ASP A 538 -24.80 -27.95 -0.54
CA ASP A 538 -25.47 -27.00 0.34
C ASP A 538 -24.49 -25.91 0.79
N ILE A 539 -24.88 -24.66 0.55
CA ILE A 539 -24.11 -23.44 0.86
C ILE A 539 -25.03 -22.38 1.51
N ASP A 540 -26.20 -22.77 2.01
CA ASP A 540 -27.12 -21.84 2.70
C ASP A 540 -26.42 -21.21 3.93
N SER A 541 -25.45 -21.90 4.55
CA SER A 541 -24.71 -21.41 5.71
C SER A 541 -23.69 -20.30 5.44
N TRP A 542 -23.42 -19.96 4.17
CA TRP A 542 -22.46 -18.91 3.83
C TRP A 542 -22.94 -17.51 4.25
N ASP A 543 -22.10 -16.76 4.97
CA ASP A 543 -22.33 -15.34 5.22
C ASP A 543 -21.90 -14.51 4.00
N VAL A 544 -22.87 -14.13 3.18
CA VAL A 544 -22.67 -13.35 1.95
C VAL A 544 -22.92 -11.85 2.13
N SER A 545 -23.11 -11.36 3.36
CA SER A 545 -23.50 -9.97 3.63
C SER A 545 -22.50 -8.92 3.15
N LYS A 546 -21.24 -9.31 2.93
CA LYS A 546 -20.18 -8.43 2.39
C LYS A 546 -19.96 -8.54 0.89
N LEU A 547 -20.66 -9.44 0.20
CA LEU A 547 -20.58 -9.51 -1.26
C LEU A 547 -21.12 -8.21 -1.86
N THR A 548 -20.32 -7.58 -2.72
CA THR A 548 -20.74 -6.44 -3.54
C THR A 548 -21.19 -6.93 -4.92
N THR A 549 -20.68 -8.07 -5.39
CA THR A 549 -21.12 -8.71 -6.63
C THR A 549 -21.08 -10.24 -6.58
N ALA A 550 -22.17 -10.84 -7.07
CA ALA A 550 -22.35 -12.28 -7.30
C ALA A 550 -22.91 -12.55 -8.71
N LYS A 551 -22.62 -11.64 -9.64
CA LYS A 551 -23.18 -11.67 -10.99
C LYS A 551 -22.85 -12.99 -11.69
N TRP A 552 -23.86 -13.63 -12.27
CA TRP A 552 -23.73 -14.90 -13.00
C TRP A 552 -23.10 -16.05 -12.20
N MET A 553 -23.08 -15.97 -10.86
CA MET A 553 -22.42 -16.95 -9.99
C MET A 553 -22.85 -18.39 -10.31
N PHE A 554 -24.12 -18.64 -10.63
CA PHE A 554 -24.67 -19.96 -10.98
C PHE A 554 -25.18 -20.06 -12.43
N TYR A 555 -24.73 -19.18 -13.32
CA TYR A 555 -25.14 -19.23 -14.73
C TYR A 555 -24.75 -20.59 -15.34
N GLU A 556 -25.67 -21.30 -15.99
CA GLU A 556 -25.43 -22.65 -16.53
C GLU A 556 -25.00 -23.74 -15.52
N ALA A 557 -25.11 -23.50 -14.21
CA ALA A 557 -24.94 -24.52 -13.16
C ALA A 557 -26.17 -25.45 -13.07
N THR A 558 -26.39 -26.28 -14.09
CA THR A 558 -27.69 -26.95 -14.31
C THR A 558 -28.16 -27.93 -13.23
N ALA A 559 -27.26 -28.48 -12.41
CA ALA A 559 -27.63 -29.37 -11.30
C ALA A 559 -27.95 -28.62 -10.00
N PHE A 560 -27.62 -27.33 -9.89
CA PHE A 560 -27.73 -26.58 -8.64
C PHE A 560 -29.20 -26.33 -8.27
N ASN A 561 -29.62 -26.85 -7.11
CA ASN A 561 -31.00 -26.76 -6.63
C ASN A 561 -31.06 -26.69 -5.08
N GLN A 562 -30.14 -25.94 -4.47
CA GLN A 562 -30.06 -25.79 -3.02
C GLN A 562 -30.83 -24.56 -2.51
N ASN A 563 -31.15 -24.54 -1.22
CA ASN A 563 -31.77 -23.39 -0.57
C ASN A 563 -30.73 -22.27 -0.40
N LEU A 564 -31.13 -21.03 -0.68
CA LEU A 564 -30.33 -19.82 -0.45
C LEU A 564 -31.13 -18.76 0.33
N GLY A 565 -32.21 -19.17 1.00
CA GLY A 565 -33.16 -18.25 1.62
C GLY A 565 -32.60 -17.49 2.82
N SER A 566 -31.46 -17.90 3.37
CA SER A 566 -30.81 -17.22 4.48
C SER A 566 -29.77 -16.17 4.06
N TRP A 567 -29.43 -16.10 2.76
CA TRP A 567 -28.45 -15.15 2.24
C TRP A 567 -28.94 -13.71 2.34
N ASP A 568 -28.16 -12.85 2.99
CA ASP A 568 -28.37 -11.40 2.95
C ASP A 568 -27.74 -10.81 1.70
N ILE A 569 -28.59 -10.53 0.71
CA ILE A 569 -28.19 -9.99 -0.60
C ILE A 569 -28.30 -8.46 -0.67
N SER A 570 -28.47 -7.76 0.46
CA SER A 570 -28.71 -6.31 0.48
C SER A 570 -27.52 -5.47 0.00
N SER A 571 -26.30 -6.02 0.06
CA SER A 571 -25.06 -5.37 -0.38
C SER A 571 -24.75 -5.56 -1.87
N LEU A 572 -25.47 -6.43 -2.59
CA LEU A 572 -25.23 -6.71 -4.01
C LEU A 572 -25.67 -5.53 -4.88
N THR A 573 -24.83 -5.21 -5.88
CA THR A 573 -25.04 -4.13 -6.85
C THR A 573 -25.37 -4.59 -8.26
#